data_AF-A0A1M5JL84-F1
#
_entry.id   AF-A0A1M5JL84-F1
#
_cell.length_a   1.000
_cell.length_b   1.000
_cell.length_c   1.000
_cell.angle_alpha   90.00
_cell.angle_beta   90.00
_cell.angle_gamma   90.00
#
_symmetry.space_group_name_H-M   'P 1'
#
loop_
_entity.id
_entity.type
_entity.pdbx_description
1 polymer ?
#
loop_
_entity_poly.entity_id
_entity_poly.type
_entity_poly.pdbx_seq_one_letter_code
_entity_poly.pdbx_strand_id
1 'polypeptide(L)'
;MKKILILSFLSFAIISYGQVKGDDYKRLLDSAITIKYSMHKNNIKSKKYYLINADNSKYLITHPLMDKTFETINVYDKKNKSLVKNGINVWKIIPELDKNQLVIKIIDINIYYRNRNYQFINSGGTTIVFEYSCEEKRWRLLMKENSNM
;
A
#
# COMPACT_ATOMS: atom_id res chain seq x y z
N MET A 1 47.14 30.63 -35.08
CA MET A 1 46.92 30.37 -33.64
C MET A 1 45.51 30.78 -33.24
N LYS A 2 44.80 29.87 -32.57
CA LYS A 2 43.71 30.11 -31.62
C LYS A 2 42.50 30.95 -32.09
N LYS A 3 41.63 30.36 -32.94
CA LYS A 3 40.19 30.67 -32.88
C LYS A 3 39.58 29.68 -31.91
N ILE A 4 39.31 30.17 -30.70
CA ILE A 4 38.86 29.40 -29.56
C ILE A 4 37.43 28.92 -29.86
N LEU A 5 37.28 27.60 -29.86
CA LEU A 5 36.02 26.85 -29.78
C LEU A 5 35.19 27.37 -28.61
N ILE A 6 34.18 28.20 -28.86
CA ILE A 6 33.13 28.50 -27.89
C ILE A 6 31.81 28.52 -28.65
N LEU A 7 31.17 27.35 -28.78
CA LEU A 7 29.70 27.22 -28.84
C LEU A 7 29.34 25.73 -28.96
N SER A 8 29.63 24.96 -27.92
CA SER A 8 29.10 23.58 -27.83
C SER A 8 29.03 23.10 -26.37
N PHE A 9 28.51 23.92 -25.47
CA PHE A 9 28.26 23.51 -24.08
C PHE A 9 26.95 24.06 -23.51
N LEU A 10 25.94 24.25 -24.37
CA LEU A 10 24.58 24.63 -23.95
C LEU A 10 23.55 23.50 -24.07
N SER A 11 24.02 22.26 -24.28
CA SER A 11 23.16 21.05 -24.34
C SER A 11 23.29 20.11 -23.13
N PHE A 12 24.14 20.43 -22.15
CA PHE A 12 24.40 19.54 -20.99
C PHE A 12 23.80 20.04 -19.66
N ALA A 13 22.81 20.94 -19.70
CA ALA A 13 22.05 21.35 -18.52
C ALA A 13 20.65 20.72 -18.42
N ILE A 14 20.36 19.68 -19.21
CA ILE A 14 19.29 18.73 -18.86
C ILE A 14 19.95 17.63 -18.02
N ILE A 15 20.57 18.03 -16.90
CA ILE A 15 20.84 17.09 -15.83
C ILE A 15 19.46 16.68 -15.35
N SER A 16 19.13 15.42 -15.58
CA SER A 16 17.95 14.71 -15.14
C SER A 16 17.61 15.00 -13.67
N TYR A 17 16.89 16.10 -13.42
CA TYR A 17 16.14 16.32 -12.18
C TYR A 17 14.79 15.58 -12.20
N GLY A 18 14.64 14.65 -13.15
CA GLY A 18 13.60 13.62 -13.13
C GLY A 18 13.91 12.57 -12.06
N GLN A 19 13.55 12.88 -10.81
CA GLN A 19 13.02 11.93 -9.84
C GLN A 19 13.86 10.67 -9.53
N VAL A 20 14.87 10.80 -8.65
CA VAL A 20 15.21 9.71 -7.70
C VAL A 20 14.66 10.09 -6.31
N LYS A 21 13.40 10.53 -6.25
CA LYS A 21 12.64 10.46 -5.01
C LYS A 21 12.02 9.06 -5.01
N GLY A 22 12.27 8.28 -3.96
CA GLY A 22 11.59 7.00 -3.78
C GLY A 22 10.07 7.18 -3.96
N ASP A 23 9.41 6.14 -4.44
CA ASP A 23 7.98 6.14 -4.74
C ASP A 23 7.17 6.47 -3.47
N ASP A 24 6.85 7.76 -3.29
CA ASP A 24 6.16 8.29 -2.11
C ASP A 24 4.83 7.57 -1.90
N TYR A 25 4.12 7.26 -2.98
CA TYR A 25 2.85 6.55 -2.93
C TYR A 25 3.02 5.17 -2.28
N LYS A 26 3.95 4.35 -2.77
CA LYS A 26 4.24 3.04 -2.17
C LYS A 26 4.70 3.15 -0.72
N ARG A 27 5.56 4.12 -0.41
CA ARG A 27 6.02 4.38 0.96
C ARG A 27 4.85 4.71 1.90
N LEU A 28 3.89 5.51 1.45
CA LEU A 28 2.70 5.87 2.24
C LEU A 28 1.78 4.67 2.44
N LEU A 29 1.58 3.81 1.44
CA LEU A 29 0.83 2.56 1.60
C LEU A 29 1.49 1.63 2.62
N ASP A 30 2.79 1.38 2.48
CA ASP A 30 3.56 0.53 3.40
C ASP A 30 3.56 1.12 4.83
N SER A 31 3.61 2.45 4.95
CA SER A 31 3.45 3.17 6.23
C SER A 31 2.07 2.95 6.83
N ALA A 32 1.00 3.05 6.05
CA ALA A 32 -0.37 2.82 6.53
C ALA A 32 -0.56 1.40 7.08
N ILE A 33 -0.06 0.40 6.36
CA ILE A 33 -0.11 -1.01 6.78
C ILE A 33 0.68 -1.22 8.08
N THR A 34 1.87 -0.62 8.17
CA THR A 34 2.71 -0.67 9.38
C THR A 34 2.03 0.00 10.57
N ILE A 35 1.38 1.15 10.36
CA ILE A 35 0.61 1.86 11.39
C ILE A 35 -0.52 0.94 11.90
N LYS A 36 -1.36 0.37 11.02
CA LYS A 36 -2.42 -0.56 11.43
C LYS A 36 -1.87 -1.75 12.22
N TYR A 37 -0.77 -2.34 11.75
CA TYR A 37 -0.11 -3.44 12.43
C TYR A 37 0.37 -3.08 13.82
N SER A 38 0.99 -1.91 13.98
CA SER A 38 1.46 -1.44 15.28
C SER A 38 0.32 -1.28 16.30
N MET A 39 -0.85 -0.83 15.86
CA MET A 39 -2.02 -0.62 16.72
C MET A 39 -2.63 -1.92 17.24
N HIS A 40 -2.63 -2.95 16.40
CA HIS A 40 -3.30 -4.21 16.68
C HIS A 40 -2.32 -5.38 16.86
N LYS A 41 -1.05 -5.07 17.17
CA LYS A 41 0.06 -6.03 17.23
C LYS A 41 -0.27 -7.28 18.05
N ASN A 42 -0.96 -7.13 19.17
CA ASN A 42 -1.34 -8.25 20.04
C ASN A 42 -2.40 -9.15 19.39
N ASN A 43 -3.42 -8.56 18.75
CA ASN A 43 -4.47 -9.32 18.05
C ASN A 43 -3.91 -10.01 16.79
N ILE A 44 -3.04 -9.32 16.05
CA ILE A 44 -2.47 -9.81 14.80
C ILE A 44 -1.47 -10.95 15.06
N LYS A 45 -0.67 -10.92 16.12
CA LYS A 45 0.23 -12.04 16.45
C LYS A 45 -0.48 -13.39 16.55
N SER A 46 -1.75 -13.40 16.93
CA SER A 46 -2.57 -14.62 17.05
C SER A 46 -3.20 -15.09 15.73
N LYS A 47 -3.18 -14.27 14.67
CA LYS A 47 -3.89 -14.52 13.42
C LYS A 47 -3.00 -14.22 12.21
N LYS A 48 -2.98 -15.13 11.25
CA LYS A 48 -2.32 -14.88 9.96
C LYS A 48 -3.20 -13.97 9.09
N TYR A 49 -2.63 -12.88 8.58
CA TYR A 49 -3.27 -11.95 7.65
C TYR A 49 -2.54 -11.92 6.31
N TYR A 50 -3.29 -11.92 5.21
CA TYR A 50 -2.76 -11.71 3.87
C TYR A 50 -3.07 -10.29 3.36
N LEU A 51 -2.16 -9.69 2.60
CA LEU A 51 -2.38 -8.39 1.98
C LEU A 51 -2.88 -8.55 0.54
N ILE A 52 -3.96 -7.83 0.21
CA ILE A 52 -4.54 -7.79 -1.13
C ILE A 52 -4.87 -6.36 -1.55
N ASN A 53 -4.86 -6.12 -2.87
CA ASN A 53 -5.31 -4.87 -3.47
C ASN A 53 -6.84 -4.76 -3.51
N ALA A 54 -7.34 -3.59 -3.89
CA ALA A 54 -8.77 -3.32 -4.09
C ALA A 54 -9.47 -4.30 -5.07
N ASP A 55 -8.73 -4.84 -6.04
CA ASP A 55 -9.20 -5.81 -7.03
C ASP A 55 -9.06 -7.28 -6.59
N ASN A 56 -8.66 -7.53 -5.34
CA ASN A 56 -8.38 -8.84 -4.75
C ASN A 56 -7.15 -9.57 -5.33
N SER A 57 -6.31 -8.87 -6.10
CA SER A 57 -4.98 -9.35 -6.49
C SER A 57 -3.98 -9.23 -5.33
N LYS A 58 -2.81 -9.85 -5.50
CA LYS A 58 -1.73 -9.77 -4.50
C LYS A 58 -1.23 -8.33 -4.36
N TYR A 59 -1.11 -7.85 -3.13
CA TYR A 59 -0.41 -6.60 -2.86
C TYR A 59 1.08 -6.74 -3.17
N LEU A 60 1.72 -5.67 -3.66
CA LEU A 60 3.17 -5.65 -3.90
C LEU A 60 3.86 -4.92 -2.75
N ILE A 61 4.48 -5.67 -1.85
CA ILE A 61 5.26 -5.11 -0.76
C ILE A 61 6.56 -4.54 -1.34
N THR A 62 6.88 -3.30 -0.97
CA THR A 62 8.13 -2.68 -1.40
C THR A 62 9.12 -2.45 -0.26
N HIS A 63 8.64 -2.43 0.97
CA HIS A 63 9.49 -2.31 2.14
C HIS A 63 10.01 -3.70 2.63
N PRO A 64 11.33 -3.94 2.70
CA PRO A 64 11.90 -5.24 3.06
C PRO A 64 11.48 -5.79 4.43
N LEU A 65 11.24 -4.91 5.42
CA LEU A 65 10.75 -5.34 6.74
C LEU A 65 9.32 -5.86 6.70
N MET A 66 8.49 -5.34 5.79
CA MET A 66 7.12 -5.80 5.62
C MET A 66 7.07 -7.14 4.90
N ASP A 67 7.99 -7.39 3.97
CA ASP A 67 8.07 -8.64 3.20
C ASP A 67 8.27 -9.86 4.11
N LYS A 68 8.99 -9.68 5.23
CA LYS A 68 9.16 -10.72 6.26
C LYS A 68 7.95 -10.87 7.19
N THR A 69 7.10 -9.86 7.27
CA THR A 69 5.99 -9.79 8.25
C THR A 69 4.67 -10.20 7.65
N PHE A 70 4.44 -9.92 6.37
CA PHE A 70 3.16 -10.09 5.71
C PHE A 70 3.27 -11.00 4.49
N GLU A 71 2.30 -11.88 4.35
CA GLU A 71 2.11 -12.65 3.11
C GLU A 71 1.10 -11.96 2.21
N THR A 72 1.20 -12.21 0.91
CA THR A 72 0.30 -11.65 -0.11
C THR A 72 -0.34 -12.78 -0.90
N ILE A 73 -1.53 -12.54 -1.45
CA ILE A 73 -2.28 -13.59 -2.13
C ILE A 73 -3.11 -13.02 -3.27
N ASN A 74 -3.21 -13.76 -4.38
CA ASN A 74 -4.27 -13.53 -5.36
C ASN A 74 -5.44 -14.46 -5.01
N VAL A 75 -6.58 -13.89 -4.61
CA VAL A 75 -7.74 -14.64 -4.10
C VAL A 75 -8.30 -15.62 -5.13
N TYR A 76 -8.27 -15.24 -6.41
CA TYR A 76 -8.89 -16.00 -7.50
C TYR A 76 -7.95 -16.99 -8.19
N ASP A 77 -6.67 -17.03 -7.80
CA ASP A 77 -5.73 -18.00 -8.33
C ASP A 77 -6.14 -19.42 -7.89
N LYS A 78 -6.27 -20.35 -8.85
CA LYS A 78 -6.70 -21.73 -8.60
C LYS A 78 -5.83 -22.43 -7.57
N LYS A 79 -4.53 -22.12 -7.50
CA LYS A 79 -3.61 -22.72 -6.52
C LYS A 79 -3.97 -22.36 -5.07
N ASN A 80 -4.62 -21.22 -4.86
CA ASN A 80 -5.00 -20.71 -3.55
C ASN A 80 -6.38 -21.19 -3.10
N LYS A 81 -7.13 -21.88 -3.97
CA LYS A 81 -8.51 -22.30 -3.71
C LYS A 81 -8.65 -23.14 -2.45
N SER A 82 -7.71 -24.06 -2.19
CA SER A 82 -7.72 -24.89 -0.98
C SER A 82 -7.54 -24.06 0.29
N LEU A 83 -6.58 -23.12 0.26
CA LEU A 83 -6.34 -22.19 1.35
C LEU A 83 -7.56 -21.32 1.63
N VAL A 84 -8.15 -20.71 0.59
CA VAL A 84 -9.36 -19.89 0.72
C VAL A 84 -10.56 -20.71 1.18
N LYS A 85 -10.69 -21.98 0.78
CA LYS A 85 -11.79 -22.85 1.24
C LYS A 85 -11.85 -22.98 2.77
N ASN A 86 -10.70 -22.94 3.45
CA ASN A 86 -10.61 -23.04 4.91
C ASN A 86 -10.89 -21.71 5.64
N GLY A 87 -11.07 -20.62 4.89
CA GLY A 87 -11.19 -19.27 5.46
C GLY A 87 -9.82 -18.64 5.68
N ILE A 88 -9.64 -17.43 5.17
CA ILE A 88 -8.45 -16.61 5.40
C ILE A 88 -8.84 -15.23 5.88
N ASN A 89 -8.02 -14.64 6.73
CA ASN A 89 -8.13 -13.23 7.07
C ASN A 89 -7.24 -12.43 6.13
N VAL A 90 -7.80 -11.38 5.55
CA VAL A 90 -7.07 -10.49 4.64
C VAL A 90 -7.24 -9.04 5.04
N TRP A 91 -6.23 -8.25 4.75
CA TRP A 91 -6.30 -6.81 4.72
C TRP A 91 -6.39 -6.35 3.28
N LYS A 92 -7.55 -5.79 2.96
CA LYS A 92 -7.81 -5.21 1.65
C LYS A 92 -7.44 -3.73 1.67
N ILE A 93 -6.44 -3.38 0.88
CA ILE A 93 -5.86 -2.04 0.82
C ILE A 93 -6.51 -1.29 -0.33
N ILE A 94 -7.21 -0.21 0.01
CA ILE A 94 -7.97 0.62 -0.93
C ILE A 94 -7.49 2.07 -0.76
N PRO A 95 -6.54 2.51 -1.60
CA PRO A 95 -6.11 3.89 -1.64
C PRO A 95 -7.03 4.73 -2.52
N GLU A 96 -7.27 5.96 -2.10
CA GLU A 96 -8.10 6.95 -2.77
C GLU A 96 -7.40 8.31 -2.64
N LEU A 97 -7.19 8.99 -3.77
CA LEU A 97 -6.63 10.34 -3.78
C LEU A 97 -7.78 11.33 -3.91
N ASP A 98 -8.00 12.14 -2.89
CA ASP A 98 -8.95 13.24 -2.88
C ASP A 98 -8.20 14.56 -2.68
N LYS A 99 -8.12 15.37 -3.74
CA LYS A 99 -7.34 16.63 -3.77
C LYS A 99 -5.88 16.42 -3.33
N ASN A 100 -5.48 17.02 -2.22
CA ASN A 100 -4.14 16.91 -1.63
C ASN A 100 -4.07 15.80 -0.55
N GLN A 101 -5.10 14.97 -0.41
CA GLN A 101 -5.17 13.91 0.60
C GLN A 101 -5.13 12.53 -0.05
N LEU A 102 -4.25 11.68 0.46
CA LEU A 102 -4.22 10.25 0.17
C LEU A 102 -4.90 9.52 1.32
N VAL A 103 -6.11 9.05 1.08
CA VAL A 103 -6.93 8.28 2.01
C VAL A 103 -6.70 6.80 1.76
N ILE A 104 -6.20 6.08 2.75
CA ILE A 104 -5.90 4.65 2.66
C ILE A 104 -6.83 3.91 3.61
N LYS A 105 -7.80 3.19 3.03
CA LYS A 105 -8.72 2.32 3.74
C LYS A 105 -8.12 0.91 3.77
N ILE A 106 -7.94 0.34 4.96
CA ILE A 106 -7.49 -1.03 5.17
C ILE A 106 -8.61 -1.81 5.85
N ILE A 107 -9.32 -2.59 5.04
CA ILE A 107 -10.52 -3.33 5.47
C ILE A 107 -10.12 -4.73 5.91
N ASP A 108 -10.58 -5.12 7.10
CA ASP A 108 -10.45 -6.48 7.62
C ASP A 108 -11.53 -7.37 6.98
N ILE A 109 -11.12 -8.34 6.16
CA ILE A 109 -12.05 -9.21 5.46
C ILE A 109 -11.73 -10.67 5.77
N ASN A 110 -12.73 -11.46 6.15
CA ASN A 110 -12.64 -12.90 6.11
C ASN A 110 -13.15 -13.42 4.76
N ILE A 111 -12.31 -14.16 4.03
CA ILE A 111 -12.64 -14.71 2.72
C ILE A 111 -12.70 -16.22 2.81
N TYR A 112 -13.79 -16.80 2.33
CA TYR A 112 -13.92 -18.24 2.18
C TYR A 112 -14.57 -18.64 0.86
N TYR A 113 -14.22 -19.83 0.39
CA TYR A 113 -14.79 -20.42 -0.83
C TYR A 113 -15.75 -21.55 -0.47
N ARG A 114 -17.06 -21.30 -0.64
CA ARG A 114 -18.13 -22.27 -0.32
C ARG A 114 -19.18 -22.27 -1.42
N ASN A 115 -19.76 -23.44 -1.72
CA ASN A 115 -20.80 -23.60 -2.74
C ASN A 115 -20.41 -23.00 -4.10
N ARG A 116 -19.16 -23.24 -4.50
CA ARG A 116 -18.53 -22.72 -5.73
C ARG A 116 -18.38 -21.20 -5.83
N ASN A 117 -18.66 -20.46 -4.75
CA ASN A 117 -18.62 -19.00 -4.71
C ASN A 117 -17.63 -18.50 -3.64
N TYR A 118 -17.01 -17.35 -3.91
CA TYR A 118 -16.24 -16.61 -2.92
C TYR A 118 -17.17 -15.75 -2.09
N GLN A 119 -16.99 -15.77 -0.77
CA GLN A 119 -17.73 -14.94 0.17
C GLN A 119 -16.75 -14.04 0.91
N PHE A 120 -17.15 -12.80 1.13
CA PHE A 120 -16.34 -11.75 1.73
C PHE A 120 -17.12 -11.18 2.93
N ILE A 121 -16.66 -11.45 4.14
CA ILE A 121 -17.25 -10.89 5.35
C ILE A 121 -16.37 -9.73 5.81
N ASN A 122 -16.93 -8.53 5.80
CA ASN A 122 -16.29 -7.35 6.37
C ASN A 122 -16.36 -7.41 7.90
N SER A 123 -15.22 -7.24 8.57
CA SER A 123 -15.08 -7.28 10.03
C SER A 123 -14.59 -5.94 10.60
N GLY A 124 -14.72 -4.86 9.84
CA GLY A 124 -14.25 -3.52 10.20
C GLY A 124 -13.02 -3.08 9.40
N GLY A 125 -12.28 -2.13 9.94
CA GLY A 125 -11.08 -1.64 9.27
C GLY A 125 -10.43 -0.44 9.94
N THR A 126 -9.49 0.14 9.20
CA THR A 126 -8.78 1.35 9.61
C THR A 126 -8.64 2.26 8.40
N THR A 127 -8.91 3.55 8.60
CA THR A 127 -8.66 4.60 7.61
C THR A 127 -7.48 5.45 8.07
N ILE A 128 -6.50 5.62 7.19
CA ILE A 128 -5.30 6.44 7.43
C ILE A 128 -5.24 7.50 6.34
N VAL A 129 -5.11 8.76 6.76
CA VAL A 129 -5.14 9.91 5.84
C VAL A 129 -3.79 10.61 5.90
N PHE A 130 -3.16 10.73 4.73
CA PHE A 130 -2.00 11.58 4.54
C PHE A 130 -2.39 12.81 3.74
N GLU A 131 -1.85 13.97 4.10
CA GLU A 131 -2.07 15.23 3.37
C GLU A 131 -0.75 15.77 2.85
N TYR A 132 -0.72 16.19 1.59
CA TYR A 132 0.42 16.88 1.02
C TYR A 132 0.41 18.36 1.40
N SER A 133 1.49 18.81 2.05
CA SER A 133 1.72 20.22 2.37
C SER A 133 2.57 20.86 1.27
N CYS A 134 2.03 21.83 0.55
CA CYS A 134 2.77 22.61 -0.45
C CYS A 134 3.92 23.44 0.16
N GLU A 135 3.73 23.98 1.37
CA GLU A 135 4.73 24.79 2.08
C GLU A 135 5.98 23.97 2.41
N GLU A 136 5.80 22.85 3.12
CA GLU A 136 6.89 21.95 3.49
C GLU A 136 7.32 20.97 2.38
N LYS A 137 6.61 20.96 1.23
CA LYS A 137 6.84 20.07 0.08
C LYS A 137 6.90 18.57 0.46
N ARG A 138 6.10 18.15 1.43
CA ARG A 138 6.06 16.75 1.94
C ARG A 138 4.65 16.32 2.36
N TRP A 139 4.44 15.01 2.38
CA TRP A 139 3.26 14.37 2.96
C TRP A 139 3.32 14.36 4.49
N ARG A 140 2.20 14.64 5.14
CA ARG A 140 2.00 14.62 6.59
C ARG A 140 0.90 13.63 6.95
N LEU A 141 1.04 12.91 8.06
CA LEU A 141 -0.04 12.11 8.61
C LEU A 141 -1.06 13.06 9.24
N LEU A 142 -2.30 13.04 8.75
CA LEU A 142 -3.37 13.94 9.21
C LEU A 142 -4.29 13.22 10.22
N MET A 143 -4.80 12.05 9.87
CA MET A 143 -5.80 11.35 10.67
C MET A 143 -5.63 9.84 10.62
N LYS A 144 -6.07 9.19 11.71
CA LYS A 144 -6.22 7.75 11.83
C LYS A 144 -7.53 7.43 12.53
N GLU A 145 -8.44 6.73 11.84
CA GLU A 145 -9.76 6.37 12.37
C GLU A 145 -9.99 4.85 12.27
N ASN A 146 -10.59 4.27 13.30
CA ASN A 146 -10.99 2.87 13.31
C ASN A 146 -12.46 2.75 12.93
N SER A 147 -12.77 1.90 11.96
CA SER A 147 -14.14 1.53 11.66
C SER A 147 -14.47 0.21 12.38
N ASN A 148 -15.31 0.31 13.41
CA ASN A 148 -15.95 -0.85 14.03
C ASN A 148 -17.27 -1.13 13.28
N MET A 149 -17.50 -2.39 12.89
CA MET A 149 -18.81 -2.87 12.42
C MET A 149 -19.51 -3.65 13.53
#